data_AF-A0A8T5V3E0-F1
#
_entry.id   AF-A0A8T5V3E0-F1
#
_cell.length_a   1.000
_cell.length_b   1.000
_cell.length_c   1.000
_cell.angle_alpha   90.00
_cell.angle_beta   90.00
_cell.angle_gamma   90.00
#
_symmetry.space_group_name_H-M   'P 1'
#
loop_
_entity.id
_entity.type
_entity.pdbx_description
1 polymer ?
#
loop_
_entity_poly.entity_id
_entity_poly.type
_entity_poly.pdbx_seq_one_letter_code
_entity_poly.pdbx_strand_id
1 'polypeptide(L)'
;MPKNYNMKEMILELLEGKELSKKELLEDIRKKSNRSTSDKTLNESLMILLKEKKIYITSYDFGIYDGVKRIQSIKPEGIVFGLMKTDFVEIETLIKILESDDVEVVRNASSKLKKNFRNKIDDLKSRNSFEDGEDLDSLFNKTIFYIYSQSDDQKRILINKFAWSLSNEDGSVNLFEDILNYMQAQS
;
A
#
# COMPACT_ATOMS: atom_id res chain seq x y z
N MET A 1 10.55 -22.76 16.21
CA MET A 1 10.03 -21.52 15.62
C MET A 1 8.63 -21.24 16.17
N PRO A 2 8.33 -20.03 16.65
CA PRO A 2 7.00 -19.71 17.20
C PRO A 2 5.92 -19.78 16.11
N LYS A 3 4.75 -20.33 16.46
CA LYS A 3 3.64 -20.64 15.53
C LYS A 3 3.14 -19.43 14.70
N ASN A 4 3.26 -18.21 15.24
CA ASN A 4 2.79 -16.99 14.59
C ASN A 4 3.70 -16.47 13.46
N TYR A 5 4.99 -16.84 13.47
CA TYR A 5 5.93 -16.36 12.45
C TYR A 5 5.59 -16.93 11.07
N ASN A 6 5.24 -18.22 11.01
CA ASN A 6 4.83 -18.91 9.79
C ASN A 6 3.52 -18.36 9.19
N MET A 7 2.56 -17.92 10.02
CA MET A 7 1.28 -17.37 9.55
C MET A 7 1.47 -16.06 8.78
N LYS A 8 2.34 -15.17 9.28
CA LYS A 8 2.60 -13.88 8.63
C LYS A 8 3.22 -14.06 7.26
N GLU A 9 4.22 -14.92 7.15
CA GLU A 9 4.90 -15.23 5.87
C GLU A 9 3.90 -15.83 4.86
N MET A 10 3.07 -16.78 5.29
CA MET A 10 2.06 -17.39 4.42
C MET A 10 1.03 -16.37 3.91
N ILE A 11 0.60 -15.41 4.75
CA ILE A 11 -0.29 -14.32 4.31
C ILE A 11 0.40 -13.47 3.25
N LEU A 12 1.66 -13.09 3.44
CA LEU A 12 2.41 -12.28 2.50
C LEU A 12 2.58 -12.99 1.15
N GLU A 13 2.95 -14.28 1.16
CA GLU A 13 3.05 -15.11 -0.04
C GLU A 13 1.72 -15.23 -0.79
N LEU A 14 0.60 -15.38 -0.07
CA LEU A 14 -0.72 -15.47 -0.69
C LEU A 14 -1.15 -14.15 -1.36
N LEU A 15 -0.72 -13.02 -0.80
CA LEU A 15 -1.04 -11.68 -1.29
C LEU A 15 -0.08 -11.17 -2.38
N GLU A 16 1.03 -11.87 -2.64
CA GLU A 16 2.04 -11.46 -3.63
C GLU A 16 1.48 -11.39 -5.05
N GLY A 17 0.50 -12.25 -5.37
CA GLY A 17 -0.10 -12.35 -6.70
C GLY A 17 -1.52 -11.78 -6.85
N LYS A 18 -2.23 -11.49 -5.75
CA LYS A 18 -3.62 -11.01 -5.79
C LYS A 18 -4.07 -10.40 -4.47
N GLU A 19 -5.11 -9.59 -4.52
CA GLU A 19 -5.87 -9.17 -3.34
C GLU A 19 -6.80 -10.30 -2.91
N LEU A 20 -6.97 -10.49 -1.60
CA LEU A 20 -7.77 -11.57 -1.04
C LEU A 20 -8.64 -11.08 0.12
N SER A 21 -9.89 -11.53 0.15
CA SER A 21 -10.74 -11.38 1.32
C SER A 21 -10.19 -12.17 2.52
N LYS A 22 -10.55 -11.76 3.74
CA LYS A 22 -10.24 -12.52 4.96
C LYS A 22 -10.71 -13.97 4.84
N LYS A 23 -11.88 -14.19 4.24
CA LYS A 23 -12.44 -15.53 3.98
C LYS A 23 -11.50 -16.35 3.10
N GLU A 24 -11.11 -15.82 1.95
CA GLU A 24 -10.22 -16.52 1.01
C GLU A 24 -8.85 -16.80 1.63
N LEU A 25 -8.27 -15.84 2.37
CA LEU A 25 -7.01 -16.05 3.10
C LEU A 25 -7.12 -17.24 4.05
N LEU A 26 -8.19 -17.29 4.86
CA LEU A 26 -8.39 -18.37 5.82
C LEU A 26 -8.54 -19.73 5.13
N GLU A 27 -9.29 -19.78 4.03
CA GLU A 27 -9.48 -21.00 3.23
C GLU A 27 -8.17 -21.47 2.61
N ASP A 28 -7.40 -20.58 2.00
CA ASP A 28 -6.15 -20.92 1.33
C ASP A 28 -5.05 -21.30 2.34
N ILE A 29 -5.00 -20.65 3.50
CA ILE A 29 -4.10 -21.05 4.61
C ILE A 29 -4.44 -22.46 5.09
N ARG A 30 -5.72 -22.78 5.28
CA ARG A 30 -6.15 -24.12 5.72
C ARG A 30 -5.77 -25.19 4.70
N LYS A 31 -5.92 -24.89 3.41
CA LYS A 31 -5.50 -25.78 2.31
C LYS A 31 -3.98 -25.98 2.28
N LYS A 32 -3.18 -24.91 2.42
CA LYS A 32 -1.71 -24.98 2.36
C LYS A 32 -1.09 -25.64 3.60
N SER A 33 -1.63 -25.38 4.78
CA SER A 33 -0.97 -25.77 6.05
C SER A 33 -1.33 -27.17 6.55
N ASN A 34 -2.33 -27.85 5.96
CA ASN A 34 -2.93 -29.09 6.47
C ASN A 34 -3.25 -29.03 7.99
N ARG A 35 -3.55 -27.83 8.50
CA ARG A 35 -3.80 -27.56 9.93
C ARG A 35 -5.07 -26.74 10.10
N SER A 36 -5.73 -26.93 11.23
CA SER A 36 -6.86 -26.09 11.64
C SER A 36 -6.34 -24.71 12.12
N THR A 37 -6.31 -23.74 11.22
CA THR A 37 -6.07 -22.34 11.59
C THR A 37 -7.35 -21.72 12.12
N SER A 38 -7.27 -21.14 13.32
CA SER A 38 -8.37 -20.41 13.95
C SER A 38 -8.45 -18.97 13.43
N ASP A 39 -9.66 -18.43 13.36
CA ASP A 39 -9.91 -17.03 12.99
C ASP A 39 -9.18 -16.04 13.90
N LYS A 40 -9.03 -16.38 15.18
CA LYS A 40 -8.29 -15.57 16.15
C LYS A 40 -6.84 -15.39 15.73
N THR A 41 -6.16 -16.49 15.38
CA THR A 41 -4.75 -16.47 14.96
C THR A 41 -4.56 -15.70 13.65
N LEU A 42 -5.49 -15.84 12.70
CA LEU A 42 -5.49 -15.07 11.46
C LEU A 42 -5.65 -13.57 11.76
N ASN A 43 -6.63 -13.18 12.57
CA ASN A 43 -6.87 -11.79 12.94
C ASN A 43 -5.65 -11.15 13.62
N GLU A 44 -5.02 -11.85 14.57
CA GLU A 44 -3.79 -11.38 15.23
C GLU A 44 -2.67 -11.13 14.21
N SER A 45 -2.48 -12.06 13.27
CA SER A 45 -1.45 -11.93 12.23
C SER A 45 -1.74 -10.79 11.26
N LEU A 46 -2.99 -10.62 10.82
CA LEU A 46 -3.43 -9.50 9.98
C LEU A 46 -3.23 -8.16 10.68
N MET A 47 -3.62 -8.04 11.95
CA MET A 47 -3.44 -6.82 12.72
C MET A 47 -1.96 -6.45 12.88
N ILE A 48 -1.09 -7.44 13.11
CA ILE A 48 0.36 -7.22 13.15
C ILE A 48 0.86 -6.73 11.80
N LEU A 49 0.49 -7.39 10.69
CA LEU A 49 0.94 -7.00 9.35
C LEU A 49 0.44 -5.61 8.92
N LEU A 50 -0.78 -5.24 9.30
CA LEU A 50 -1.34 -3.88 9.11
C LEU A 50 -0.52 -2.85 9.89
N LYS A 51 -0.22 -3.13 11.16
CA LYS A 51 0.59 -2.25 12.01
C LYS A 51 2.03 -2.13 11.50
N GLU A 52 2.59 -3.21 10.98
CA GLU A 52 3.90 -3.24 10.30
C GLU A 52 3.85 -2.60 8.89
N LYS A 53 2.70 -2.07 8.43
CA LYS A 53 2.48 -1.48 7.09
C LYS A 53 2.81 -2.42 5.92
N LYS A 54 2.84 -3.73 6.14
CA LYS A 54 3.15 -4.74 5.11
C LYS A 54 1.95 -5.09 4.23
N ILE A 55 0.75 -4.94 4.76
CA ILE A 55 -0.51 -5.13 4.04
C ILE A 55 -1.41 -3.92 4.24
N TYR A 56 -2.41 -3.77 3.40
CA TYR A 56 -3.44 -2.75 3.53
C TYR A 56 -4.82 -3.31 3.19
N ILE A 57 -5.88 -2.63 3.68
CA ILE A 57 -7.25 -2.94 3.29
C ILE A 57 -7.54 -2.24 1.95
N THR A 58 -7.98 -3.00 0.96
CA THR A 58 -8.21 -2.50 -0.40
C THR A 58 -9.68 -2.15 -0.62
N SER A 59 -10.57 -3.02 -0.14
CA SER A 59 -12.01 -2.95 -0.37
C SER A 59 -12.75 -3.94 0.55
N TYR A 60 -14.05 -4.14 0.27
CA TYR A 60 -14.86 -5.19 0.87
C TYR A 60 -15.44 -6.06 -0.24
N ASP A 61 -15.26 -7.37 -0.13
CA ASP A 61 -15.94 -8.37 -0.94
C ASP A 61 -17.37 -8.52 -0.43
N PHE A 62 -18.34 -8.08 -1.23
CA PHE A 62 -19.76 -8.26 -0.97
C PHE A 62 -20.33 -9.56 -1.57
N GLY A 63 -19.54 -10.31 -2.33
CA GLY A 63 -19.90 -11.62 -2.85
C GLY A 63 -20.02 -12.68 -1.76
N ILE A 64 -19.44 -12.46 -0.58
CA ILE A 64 -19.59 -13.37 0.57
C ILE A 64 -20.99 -13.36 1.22
N TYR A 65 -21.87 -12.44 0.82
CA TYR A 65 -23.22 -12.33 1.37
C TYR A 65 -24.25 -12.90 0.38
N ASP A 66 -25.16 -13.72 0.88
CA ASP A 66 -26.33 -14.22 0.12
C ASP A 66 -27.42 -13.13 0.01
N GLY A 67 -27.10 -12.01 -0.66
CA GLY A 67 -28.08 -11.00 -1.08
C GLY A 67 -28.40 -9.87 -0.08
N VAL A 68 -27.91 -9.89 1.16
CA VAL A 68 -28.18 -8.82 2.14
C VAL A 68 -27.07 -7.76 2.15
N LYS A 69 -27.29 -6.66 1.42
CA LYS A 69 -26.37 -5.51 1.30
C LYS A 69 -26.70 -4.36 2.27
N ARG A 70 -26.98 -4.66 3.55
CA ARG A 70 -27.14 -3.60 4.56
C ARG A 70 -25.78 -3.32 5.20
N ILE A 71 -25.43 -2.04 5.38
CA ILE A 71 -24.14 -1.63 5.98
C ILE A 71 -23.92 -2.30 7.35
N GLN A 72 -24.97 -2.40 8.17
CA GLN A 72 -24.93 -3.07 9.47
C GLN A 72 -24.66 -4.60 9.41
N SER A 73 -24.75 -5.20 8.22
CA SER A 73 -24.55 -6.63 7.99
C SER A 73 -23.17 -6.93 7.42
N ILE A 74 -22.31 -5.91 7.24
CA ILE A 74 -20.93 -6.09 6.77
C ILE A 74 -20.15 -6.83 7.85
N LYS A 75 -19.67 -8.02 7.45
CA LYS A 75 -18.87 -8.94 8.22
C LYS A 75 -17.37 -8.74 7.96
N PRO A 76 -16.51 -8.95 8.97
CA PRO A 76 -15.06 -8.89 8.81
C PRO A 76 -14.52 -9.88 7.77
N GLU A 77 -15.21 -10.99 7.51
CA GLU A 77 -14.81 -12.00 6.52
C GLU A 77 -14.69 -11.43 5.11
N GLY A 78 -15.40 -10.34 4.81
CA GLY A 78 -15.38 -9.68 3.51
C GLY A 78 -14.28 -8.63 3.36
N ILE A 79 -13.51 -8.32 4.41
CA ILE A 79 -12.42 -7.34 4.30
C ILE A 79 -11.38 -7.88 3.32
N VAL A 80 -11.07 -7.10 2.28
CA VAL A 80 -10.06 -7.47 1.27
C VAL A 80 -8.73 -6.82 1.61
N PHE A 81 -7.67 -7.64 1.59
CA PHE A 81 -6.31 -7.24 1.87
C PHE A 81 -5.47 -7.28 0.59
N GLY A 82 -4.51 -6.36 0.50
CA GLY A 82 -3.48 -6.33 -0.53
C GLY A 82 -2.10 -6.17 0.09
N LEU A 83 -1.09 -6.66 -0.62
CA LEU A 83 0.32 -6.52 -0.24
C LEU A 83 0.82 -5.10 -0.54
N MET A 84 1.48 -4.47 0.44
CA MET A 84 2.12 -3.17 0.23
C MET A 84 3.37 -3.34 -0.62
N LYS A 85 3.49 -2.55 -1.68
CA LYS A 85 4.65 -2.56 -2.57
C LYS A 85 5.68 -1.56 -2.04
N THR A 86 6.77 -2.08 -1.49
CA THR A 86 7.81 -1.28 -0.83
C THR A 86 9.18 -1.41 -1.47
N ASP A 87 9.33 -2.30 -2.46
CA ASP A 87 10.54 -2.42 -3.26
C ASP A 87 10.63 -1.26 -4.26
N PHE A 88 11.85 -0.77 -4.49
CA PHE A 88 12.11 0.34 -5.40
C PHE A 88 11.59 0.08 -6.82
N VAL A 89 11.86 -1.10 -7.38
CA VAL A 89 11.50 -1.45 -8.76
C VAL A 89 9.99 -1.57 -8.90
N GLU A 90 9.33 -2.16 -7.91
CA GLU A 90 7.87 -2.27 -7.88
C GLU A 90 7.20 -0.88 -7.83
N ILE A 91 7.72 0.04 -7.01
CA ILE A 91 7.21 1.40 -6.92
C ILE A 91 7.47 2.18 -8.21
N GLU A 92 8.68 2.08 -8.77
CA GLU A 92 9.01 2.72 -10.05
C GLU A 92 8.05 2.24 -11.16
N THR A 93 7.75 0.95 -11.17
CA THR A 93 6.78 0.35 -12.10
C THR A 93 5.38 0.93 -11.90
N LEU A 94 4.92 1.07 -10.65
CA LEU A 94 3.64 1.71 -10.34
C LEU A 94 3.58 3.17 -10.82
N ILE A 95 4.68 3.93 -10.70
CA ILE A 95 4.74 5.31 -11.18
C ILE A 95 4.61 5.32 -12.70
N LYS A 96 5.38 4.50 -13.43
CA LYS A 96 5.30 4.39 -14.90
C LYS A 96 3.91 4.01 -15.40
N ILE A 97 3.19 3.16 -14.66
CA ILE A 97 1.81 2.77 -14.99
C ILE A 97 0.86 3.97 -15.02
N LEU A 98 1.16 5.07 -14.34
CA LEU A 98 0.33 6.29 -14.38
C LEU A 98 0.23 6.92 -15.79
N GLU A 99 1.09 6.53 -16.73
CA GLU A 99 1.05 6.94 -18.13
C GLU A 99 0.18 6.05 -19.03
N SER A 100 -0.39 4.98 -18.48
CA SER A 100 -1.27 4.07 -19.22
C SER A 100 -2.55 4.77 -19.66
N ASP A 101 -3.07 4.41 -20.84
CA ASP A 101 -4.39 4.86 -21.31
C ASP A 101 -5.55 4.14 -20.60
N ASP A 102 -5.27 3.03 -19.90
CA ASP A 102 -6.26 2.29 -19.14
C ASP A 102 -6.54 2.97 -17.78
N VAL A 103 -7.70 3.63 -17.71
CA VAL A 103 -8.17 4.37 -16.53
C VAL A 103 -8.24 3.51 -15.28
N GLU A 104 -8.65 2.25 -15.38
CA GLU A 104 -8.78 1.38 -14.21
C GLU A 104 -7.39 1.00 -13.68
N VAL A 105 -6.46 0.70 -14.58
CA VAL A 105 -5.07 0.39 -14.24
C VAL A 105 -4.38 1.60 -13.60
N VAL A 106 -4.55 2.80 -14.17
CA VAL A 106 -4.01 4.06 -13.59
C VAL A 106 -4.60 4.32 -12.21
N ARG A 107 -5.91 4.17 -12.04
CA ARG A 107 -6.59 4.37 -10.75
C ARG A 107 -6.05 3.42 -9.68
N ASN A 108 -5.85 2.15 -10.04
CA ASN A 108 -5.31 1.14 -9.13
C ASN A 108 -3.86 1.45 -8.74
N ALA A 109 -3.01 1.84 -9.70
CA ALA A 109 -1.63 2.24 -9.42
C ALA A 109 -1.55 3.49 -8.53
N SER A 110 -2.33 4.53 -8.86
CA SER A 110 -2.44 5.76 -8.07
C SER A 110 -2.88 5.49 -6.62
N SER A 111 -3.89 4.64 -6.42
CA SER A 111 -4.34 4.23 -5.08
C SER A 111 -3.24 3.57 -4.26
N LYS A 112 -2.42 2.71 -4.88
CA LYS A 112 -1.28 2.05 -4.22
C LYS A 112 -0.18 3.06 -3.86
N LEU A 113 0.18 3.93 -4.79
CA LEU A 113 1.19 4.96 -4.57
C LEU A 113 0.80 5.95 -3.48
N LYS A 114 -0.47 6.38 -3.45
CA LYS A 114 -1.01 7.25 -2.38
C LYS A 114 -0.92 6.60 -1.00
N LYS A 115 -1.05 5.27 -0.90
CA LYS A 115 -0.86 4.56 0.37
C LYS A 115 0.61 4.58 0.80
N ASN A 116 1.54 4.32 -0.13
CA ASN A 116 2.98 4.47 0.13
C ASN A 116 3.34 5.89 0.56
N PHE A 117 2.80 6.89 -0.13
CA PHE A 117 3.00 8.31 0.18
C PHE A 117 2.55 8.65 1.61
N ARG A 118 1.31 8.28 1.98
CA ARG A 118 0.80 8.47 3.34
C ARG A 118 1.65 7.75 4.38
N ASN A 119 2.07 6.51 4.10
CA ASN A 119 2.94 5.75 4.99
C ASN A 119 4.26 6.49 5.27
N LYS A 120 4.86 7.12 4.25
CA LYS A 120 6.08 7.92 4.40
C LYS A 120 5.85 9.23 5.14
N ILE A 121 4.70 9.89 4.92
CA ILE A 121 4.28 11.05 5.71
C ILE A 121 4.16 10.68 7.19
N ASP A 122 3.56 9.53 7.51
CA ASP A 122 3.45 9.06 8.89
C ASP A 122 4.85 8.79 9.51
N ASP A 123 5.79 8.28 8.72
CA ASP A 123 7.17 8.09 9.18
C ASP A 123 7.85 9.45 9.47
N LEU A 124 7.61 10.49 8.67
CA LEU A 124 8.11 11.85 8.94
C LEU A 124 7.43 12.50 10.15
N LYS A 125 6.12 12.35 10.31
CA LYS A 125 5.38 12.83 11.49
C LYS A 125 5.90 12.21 12.77
N SER A 126 6.27 10.93 12.74
CA SER A 126 6.89 10.25 13.89
C SER A 126 8.25 10.84 14.29
N ARG A 127 8.92 11.57 13.38
CA ARG A 127 10.17 12.30 13.62
C ARG A 127 9.96 13.76 14.07
N ASN A 128 8.72 14.23 14.17
CA ASN A 128 8.35 15.65 14.33
C ASN A 128 8.92 16.56 13.23
N SER A 129 9.16 16.03 12.04
CA SER A 129 9.77 16.76 10.91
C SER A 129 8.74 17.35 9.93
N PHE A 130 7.45 17.03 10.10
CA PHE A 130 6.43 17.43 9.14
C PHE A 130 5.08 17.69 9.81
N GLU A 131 4.65 18.94 9.78
CA GLU A 131 3.27 19.35 10.07
C GLU A 131 2.65 19.81 8.76
N ASP A 132 1.53 19.19 8.37
CA ASP A 132 0.84 19.55 7.14
C ASP A 132 -0.56 20.05 7.43
N GLY A 133 -0.92 21.15 6.77
CA GLY A 133 -2.27 21.69 6.71
C GLY A 133 -2.99 21.33 5.41
N GLU A 134 -2.30 20.73 4.43
CA GLU A 134 -2.86 20.31 3.15
C GLU A 134 -3.39 18.87 3.18
N ASP A 135 -4.36 18.59 2.31
CA ASP A 135 -4.80 17.23 2.00
C ASP A 135 -3.67 16.42 1.33
N LEU A 136 -3.31 15.27 1.90
CA LEU A 136 -2.19 14.44 1.42
C LEU A 136 -2.38 13.93 0.00
N ASP A 137 -3.63 13.74 -0.45
CA ASP A 137 -3.91 13.32 -1.83
C ASP A 137 -3.66 14.47 -2.81
N SER A 138 -4.00 15.71 -2.43
CA SER A 138 -3.66 16.91 -3.19
C SER A 138 -2.14 17.06 -3.32
N LEU A 139 -1.39 16.95 -2.22
CA LEU A 139 0.07 17.04 -2.24
C LEU A 139 0.71 15.94 -3.11
N PHE A 140 0.22 14.71 -3.01
CA PHE A 140 0.64 13.62 -3.88
C PHE A 140 0.37 13.95 -5.37
N ASN A 141 -0.84 14.39 -5.70
CA ASN A 141 -1.21 14.70 -7.08
C ASN A 141 -0.36 15.86 -7.66
N LYS A 142 -0.09 16.89 -6.86
CA LYS A 142 0.82 18.00 -7.24
C LYS A 142 2.23 17.51 -7.50
N THR A 143 2.74 16.63 -6.63
CA THR A 143 4.07 16.02 -6.78
C THR A 143 4.16 15.23 -8.09
N ILE A 144 3.19 14.37 -8.36
CA ILE A 144 3.10 13.63 -9.62
C ILE A 144 3.04 14.59 -10.81
N PHE A 145 2.11 15.55 -10.79
CA PHE A 145 1.96 16.52 -11.88
C PHE A 145 3.27 17.24 -12.20
N TYR A 146 3.99 17.70 -11.17
CA TYR A 146 5.29 18.34 -11.34
C TYR A 146 6.34 17.43 -11.97
N ILE A 147 6.43 16.17 -11.53
CA ILE A 147 7.36 15.18 -12.11
C ILE A 147 7.08 15.02 -13.61
N TYR A 148 5.80 14.89 -13.98
CA TYR A 148 5.37 14.66 -15.35
C TYR A 148 5.43 15.91 -16.24
N SER A 149 5.50 17.12 -15.67
CA SER A 149 5.65 18.36 -16.44
C SER A 149 7.10 18.68 -16.83
N GLN A 150 8.09 17.92 -16.32
CA GLN A 150 9.51 18.14 -16.64
C GLN A 150 9.90 17.54 -18.00
N SER A 151 11.09 17.90 -18.49
CA SER A 151 11.69 17.24 -19.66
C SER A 151 11.93 15.75 -19.41
N ASP A 152 11.99 14.92 -20.45
CA ASP A 152 12.12 13.46 -20.32
C ASP A 152 13.30 13.02 -19.44
N ASP A 153 14.46 13.66 -19.56
CA ASP A 153 15.62 13.36 -18.72
C ASP A 153 15.40 13.71 -17.25
N GLN A 154 14.81 14.87 -16.98
CA GLN A 154 14.49 15.31 -15.61
C GLN A 154 13.38 14.46 -14.99
N LYS A 155 12.32 14.20 -15.75
CA LYS A 155 11.22 13.31 -15.38
C LYS A 155 11.75 11.94 -14.97
N ARG A 156 12.63 11.32 -15.76
CA ARG A 156 13.24 10.02 -15.42
C ARG A 156 13.99 10.07 -14.09
N ILE A 157 14.81 11.10 -13.86
CA ILE A 157 15.55 11.27 -12.61
C ILE A 157 14.60 11.44 -11.42
N LEU A 158 13.56 12.26 -11.58
CA LEU A 158 12.58 12.51 -10.53
C LEU A 158 11.73 11.29 -10.22
N ILE A 159 11.32 10.50 -11.22
CA ILE A 159 10.65 9.22 -11.03
C ILE A 159 11.52 8.29 -10.18
N ASN A 160 12.81 8.16 -10.49
CA ASN A 160 13.72 7.32 -9.72
C ASN A 160 13.87 7.80 -8.27
N LYS A 161 14.07 9.11 -8.07
CA LYS A 161 14.17 9.68 -6.72
C LYS A 161 12.88 9.50 -5.93
N PHE A 162 11.74 9.72 -6.57
CA PHE A 162 10.44 9.57 -5.93
C PHE A 162 10.15 8.10 -5.59
N ALA A 163 10.45 7.17 -6.51
CA ALA A 163 10.34 5.74 -6.25
C ALA A 163 11.20 5.30 -5.06
N TRP A 164 12.47 5.76 -5.00
CA TRP A 164 13.36 5.49 -3.88
C TRP A 164 12.86 6.10 -2.58
N SER A 165 12.32 7.32 -2.63
CA SER A 165 11.80 7.99 -1.45
C SER A 165 10.59 7.28 -0.84
N LEU A 166 9.81 6.59 -1.68
CA LEU A 166 8.63 5.81 -1.29
C LEU A 166 8.95 4.36 -0.89
N SER A 167 10.14 3.86 -1.21
CA SER A 167 10.56 2.48 -0.91
C SER A 167 11.05 2.31 0.52
N ASN A 168 11.39 1.07 0.91
CA ASN A 168 12.01 0.77 2.21
C ASN A 168 13.54 0.85 2.20
N GLU A 169 14.13 1.42 1.15
CA GLU A 169 15.59 1.57 1.04
C GLU A 169 16.15 2.53 2.11
N ASP A 170 17.42 2.34 2.44
CA ASP A 170 18.14 3.21 3.36
C ASP A 170 18.17 4.66 2.84
N GLY A 171 17.95 5.62 3.74
CA GLY A 171 17.88 7.04 3.40
C GLY A 171 16.59 7.47 2.67
N SER A 172 15.67 6.55 2.35
CA SER A 172 14.39 6.87 1.67
C SER A 172 13.60 7.99 2.34
N VAL A 173 13.50 7.97 3.67
CA VAL A 173 12.74 8.98 4.43
C VAL A 173 13.37 10.37 4.33
N ASN A 174 14.70 10.47 4.35
CA ASN A 174 15.39 11.76 4.22
C ASN A 174 15.21 12.31 2.80
N LEU A 175 15.35 11.44 1.77
CA LEU A 175 15.08 11.83 0.39
C LEU A 175 13.62 12.27 0.18
N PHE A 176 12.67 11.62 0.86
CA PHE A 176 11.26 12.00 0.82
C PHE A 176 11.05 13.40 1.40
N GLU A 177 11.65 13.70 2.55
CA GLU A 177 11.64 15.04 3.15
C GLU A 177 12.23 16.10 2.22
N ASP A 178 13.38 15.80 1.60
CA ASP A 178 14.01 16.69 0.61
C ASP A 178 13.09 16.98 -0.59
N ILE A 179 12.39 15.96 -1.09
CA ILE A 179 11.42 16.10 -2.18
C ILE A 179 10.25 17.00 -1.75
N LEU A 180 9.68 16.79 -0.56
CA LEU A 180 8.57 17.62 -0.07
C LEU A 180 8.99 19.07 0.13
N ASN A 181 10.15 19.31 0.74
CA ASN A 181 10.69 20.65 0.92
C ASN A 181 10.93 21.35 -0.42
N TYR A 182 11.46 20.62 -1.40
CA TYR A 182 11.64 21.13 -2.75
C TYR A 182 10.30 21.50 -3.40
N MET A 183 9.28 20.64 -3.30
CA MET A 183 7.95 20.88 -3.85
C MET A 183 7.26 22.09 -3.21
N GLN A 184 7.38 22.27 -1.89
CA GLN A 184 6.87 23.45 -1.19
C GLN A 184 7.56 24.73 -1.65
N ALA A 185 8.86 24.70 -1.93
CA ALA A 185 9.59 25.86 -2.45
C ALA A 185 9.22 26.25 -3.89
N GLN A 186 8.57 25.36 -4.64
CA GLN A 186 8.03 25.65 -5.98
C GLN A 186 6.56 26.13 -5.96
N SER A 187 5.91 26.12 -4.79
CA SER A 187 4.50 26.51 -4.59
C SER A 187 4.37 27.99 -4.22
#